data_AF-A0A1H2U4A9-F1
#
_entry.id   AF-A0A1H2U4A9-F1
#
_cell.length_a   1.000
_cell.length_b   1.000
_cell.length_c   1.000
_cell.angle_alpha   90.00
_cell.angle_beta   90.00
_cell.angle_gamma   90.00
#
_symmetry.space_group_name_H-M   'P 1'
#
loop_
_entity.id
_entity.type
_entity.pdbx_description
1 polymer ?
#
loop_
_entity_poly.entity_id
_entity_poly.type
_entity_poly.pdbx_seq_one_letter_code
_entity_poly.pdbx_strand_id
1 'polypeptide(L)'
;MGRSHINPPSAVQYRVMRLPLKRGAFARLLATLAFLSACGLPLADGPDTDPRPTPPPTTSPLPQPNPGAAAQSPLRAEYARIEARRVAAGLLRTDGGGPDTPFTAAILTENFIKIALFDEYVFTGNRVIARPTPSTLRRWQTPVRMNLAFGASVPTEDQSADRAQVAAYAARLSDLTGHSVSLLPEGRAETANFHVLTLSETERLAIGPELRRLLPGIPDTSVGLITGMPRDTFCMVLAFSRGSADVYTDAVAVIRAEHPDLTRVACYHEELAQGMGLPNDSPQARPSIFNDGKEFGRLTTHDEMLLQILYSARLTPGMREPEARPIVGQLARELIGGES
;
A
#
# COMPACT_ATOMS: atom_id res chain seq x y z
N MET A 1 -36.80 23.04 5.77
CA MET A 1 -35.86 22.02 6.29
C MET A 1 -35.39 21.16 5.13
N GLY A 2 -34.31 21.58 4.46
CA GLY A 2 -33.74 20.84 3.33
C GLY A 2 -32.88 19.69 3.83
N ARG A 3 -33.18 18.47 3.40
CA ARG A 3 -32.30 17.31 3.58
C ARG A 3 -31.11 17.46 2.65
N SER A 4 -29.94 17.76 3.19
CA SER A 4 -28.68 17.60 2.46
C SER A 4 -28.49 16.12 2.14
N HIS A 5 -28.60 15.77 0.86
CA HIS A 5 -28.12 14.50 0.35
C HIS A 5 -26.58 14.56 0.35
N ILE A 6 -25.97 14.01 1.39
CA ILE A 6 -24.53 13.75 1.42
C ILE A 6 -24.32 12.50 0.55
N ASN A 7 -23.71 12.69 -0.63
CA ASN A 7 -23.27 11.57 -1.45
C ASN A 7 -22.30 10.69 -0.63
N PRO A 8 -22.41 9.35 -0.69
CA PRO A 8 -21.44 8.49 -0.03
C PRO A 8 -20.04 8.79 -0.59
N PRO A 9 -18.99 8.72 0.26
CA PRO A 9 -17.63 8.90 -0.21
C PRO A 9 -17.32 7.84 -1.27
N SER A 10 -16.98 8.30 -2.47
CA SER A 10 -16.42 7.43 -3.49
C SER A 10 -15.00 7.08 -3.05
N ALA A 11 -14.72 5.82 -2.76
CA ALA A 11 -13.34 5.37 -2.64
C ALA A 11 -12.74 5.38 -4.04
N VAL A 12 -11.83 6.32 -4.28
CA VAL A 12 -11.17 6.49 -5.55
C VAL A 12 -9.68 6.27 -5.33
N GLN A 13 -9.26 5.03 -5.59
CA GLN A 13 -7.87 4.53 -5.73
C GLN A 13 -7.39 3.57 -4.63
N TYR A 14 -6.78 2.48 -5.12
CA TYR A 14 -6.37 1.33 -4.36
C TYR A 14 -5.09 0.78 -4.97
N ARG A 15 -4.23 0.21 -4.13
CA ARG A 15 -3.03 -0.47 -4.59
C ARG A 15 -2.85 -1.84 -3.95
N VAL A 16 -2.31 -2.78 -4.72
CA VAL A 16 -1.94 -4.12 -4.27
C VAL A 16 -0.53 -4.43 -4.81
N MET A 17 0.53 -4.11 -4.07
CA MET A 17 1.92 -4.36 -4.48
C MET A 17 2.25 -5.85 -4.59
N ARG A 18 2.09 -6.50 -5.76
CA ARG A 18 2.38 -7.95 -5.96
C ARG A 18 3.71 -8.22 -6.63
N LEU A 19 4.30 -9.40 -6.37
CA LEU A 19 5.40 -9.94 -7.17
C LEU A 19 4.90 -10.33 -8.59
N PRO A 20 5.61 -9.99 -9.67
CA PRO A 20 5.31 -10.55 -10.98
C PRO A 20 5.71 -12.03 -11.01
N LEU A 21 4.73 -12.93 -11.05
CA LEU A 21 4.98 -14.32 -11.44
C LEU A 21 5.32 -14.35 -12.94
N LYS A 22 6.59 -14.60 -13.26
CA LYS A 22 6.99 -15.02 -14.61
C LYS A 22 6.22 -16.31 -14.94
N ARG A 23 5.21 -16.20 -15.81
CA ARG A 23 4.50 -17.36 -16.37
C ARG A 23 5.45 -18.09 -17.33
N GLY A 24 6.28 -18.98 -16.78
CA GLY A 24 6.95 -20.02 -17.55
C GLY A 24 5.89 -20.99 -18.06
N ALA A 25 5.77 -21.11 -19.37
CA ALA A 25 4.96 -22.11 -20.03
C ALA A 25 5.50 -23.51 -19.69
N PHE A 26 4.75 -24.30 -18.93
CA PHE A 26 4.92 -25.74 -18.92
C PHE A 26 3.61 -26.40 -19.38
N ALA A 27 3.76 -27.06 -20.52
CA ALA A 27 2.72 -27.76 -21.22
C ALA A 27 2.25 -29.00 -20.46
N ARG A 28 0.97 -29.29 -20.69
CA ARG A 28 0.19 -30.50 -20.41
C ARG A 28 1.01 -31.79 -20.35
N LEU A 29 0.71 -32.62 -19.35
CA LEU A 29 0.55 -34.06 -19.57
C LEU A 29 -0.55 -34.61 -18.65
N LEU A 30 -1.67 -34.99 -19.25
CA LEU A 30 -2.66 -35.90 -18.67
C LEU A 30 -2.07 -37.31 -18.68
N ALA A 31 -2.21 -38.05 -17.59
CA ALA A 31 -2.28 -39.50 -17.63
C ALA A 31 -3.16 -40.00 -16.48
N THR A 32 -4.36 -40.42 -16.85
CA THR A 32 -5.32 -41.21 -16.08
C THR A 32 -4.81 -42.63 -15.84
N LEU A 33 -4.93 -43.15 -14.61
CA LEU A 33 -5.08 -44.58 -14.39
C LEU A 33 -5.99 -44.83 -13.17
N ALA A 34 -7.15 -45.43 -13.47
CA ALA A 34 -8.04 -46.05 -12.51
C ALA A 34 -7.61 -47.51 -12.30
N PHE A 35 -7.63 -47.99 -11.05
CA PHE A 35 -7.76 -49.41 -10.75
C PHE A 35 -8.59 -49.60 -9.47
N LEU A 36 -9.62 -50.43 -9.60
CA LEU A 36 -10.46 -50.97 -8.54
C LEU A 36 -9.72 -52.04 -7.72
N SER A 37 -9.99 -52.10 -6.42
CA SER A 37 -10.25 -53.37 -5.74
C SER A 37 -10.95 -53.18 -4.40
N ALA A 38 -11.98 -54.01 -4.22
CA ALA A 38 -12.80 -54.17 -3.04
C ALA A 38 -12.10 -55.04 -1.98
N CYS A 39 -12.52 -54.92 -0.71
CA CYS A 39 -13.05 -56.02 0.11
C CYS A 39 -13.15 -55.66 1.60
N GLY A 40 -14.26 -56.08 2.22
CA GLY A 40 -14.27 -56.58 3.60
C GLY A 40 -14.73 -55.63 4.71
N LEU A 41 -16.04 -55.61 4.98
CA LEU A 41 -16.59 -55.29 6.31
C LEU A 41 -16.37 -56.45 7.28
N PRO A 42 -16.21 -56.15 8.57
CA PRO A 42 -17.05 -56.84 9.55
C PRO A 42 -17.78 -55.86 10.47
N LEU A 43 -19.05 -56.20 10.74
CA LEU A 43 -19.90 -55.66 11.79
C LEU A 43 -19.32 -56.08 13.16
N ALA A 44 -19.26 -55.14 14.09
CA ALA A 44 -19.11 -55.42 15.51
C ALA A 44 -20.09 -54.54 16.28
N ASP A 45 -21.07 -55.19 16.90
CA ASP A 45 -22.00 -54.61 17.87
C ASP A 45 -21.24 -54.12 19.11
N GLY A 46 -21.48 -52.87 19.49
CA GLY A 46 -21.02 -52.26 20.75
C GLY A 46 -22.21 -51.67 21.51
N PRO A 47 -22.23 -51.77 22.85
CA PRO A 47 -23.43 -51.50 23.64
C PRO A 47 -23.75 -50.00 23.73
N ASP A 48 -25.05 -49.75 23.84
CA ASP A 48 -25.72 -48.48 24.08
C ASP A 48 -25.19 -47.83 25.37
N THR A 49 -24.50 -46.69 25.24
CA THR A 49 -24.14 -45.83 26.38
C THR A 49 -24.66 -44.42 26.13
N ASP A 50 -25.67 -44.08 26.95
CA ASP A 50 -26.35 -42.80 27.10
C ASP A 50 -25.39 -41.58 27.13
N PRO A 51 -25.54 -40.58 26.23
CA PRO A 51 -24.66 -39.42 26.21
C PRO A 51 -25.03 -38.46 27.34
N ARG A 52 -24.26 -38.52 28.44
CA ARG A 52 -24.28 -37.49 29.49
C ARG A 52 -23.91 -36.12 28.88
N PRO A 53 -24.66 -35.04 29.15
CA PRO A 53 -24.41 -33.73 28.54
C PRO A 53 -23.06 -33.17 28.97
N THR A 54 -22.20 -32.88 28.00
CA THR A 54 -20.93 -32.19 28.16
C THR A 54 -21.19 -30.75 28.65
N PRO A 55 -20.50 -30.26 29.69
CA PRO A 55 -20.58 -28.85 30.05
C PRO A 55 -20.09 -27.99 28.88
N PRO A 56 -20.68 -26.80 28.65
CA PRO A 56 -20.23 -25.91 27.59
C PRO A 56 -18.75 -25.57 27.79
N PRO A 57 -17.95 -25.52 26.71
CA PRO A 57 -16.55 -25.13 26.82
C PRO A 57 -16.47 -23.74 27.44
N THR A 58 -15.82 -23.64 28.59
CA THR A 58 -15.42 -22.38 29.18
C THR A 58 -14.66 -21.61 28.10
N THR A 59 -15.19 -20.48 27.68
CA THR A 59 -14.53 -19.58 26.73
C THR A 59 -13.21 -19.14 27.34
N SER A 60 -12.11 -19.75 26.91
CA SER A 60 -10.77 -19.25 27.22
C SER A 60 -10.72 -17.77 26.85
N PRO A 61 -10.18 -16.90 27.72
CA PRO A 61 -9.94 -15.52 27.38
C PRO A 61 -9.14 -15.47 26.07
N LEU A 62 -9.51 -14.56 25.17
CA LEU A 62 -8.73 -14.30 23.96
C LEU A 62 -7.25 -14.13 24.36
N PRO A 63 -6.29 -14.79 23.68
CA PRO A 63 -4.88 -14.59 23.96
C PRO A 63 -4.56 -13.10 23.95
N GLN A 64 -4.03 -12.59 25.06
CA GLN A 64 -3.51 -11.23 25.13
C GLN A 64 -2.44 -11.09 24.02
N PRO A 65 -2.44 -10.00 23.24
CA PRO A 65 -1.46 -9.81 22.19
C PRO A 65 -0.06 -9.81 22.83
N ASN A 66 0.77 -10.78 22.47
CA ASN A 66 2.14 -10.87 22.94
C ASN A 66 3.01 -9.88 22.16
N PRO A 67 3.64 -8.89 22.82
CA PRO A 67 4.61 -8.03 22.16
C PRO A 67 5.71 -8.88 21.50
N GLY A 68 5.98 -8.64 20.23
CA GLY A 68 6.94 -9.45 19.45
C GLY A 68 6.36 -10.70 18.79
N ALA A 69 5.05 -10.95 18.87
CA ALA A 69 4.42 -12.04 18.09
C ALA A 69 4.64 -11.87 16.58
N ALA A 70 4.67 -10.63 16.07
CA ALA A 70 5.04 -10.35 14.67
C ALA A 70 6.48 -10.79 14.37
N ALA A 71 7.41 -10.58 15.31
CA ALA A 71 8.80 -11.00 15.20
C ALA A 71 8.96 -12.53 15.16
N GLN A 72 7.99 -13.28 15.70
CA GLN A 72 7.99 -14.75 15.76
C GLN A 72 7.16 -15.40 14.65
N SER A 73 6.55 -14.59 13.76
CA SER A 73 5.70 -15.09 12.68
C SER A 73 6.50 -15.83 11.60
N PRO A 74 6.01 -16.99 11.09
CA PRO A 74 6.60 -17.64 9.92
C PRO A 74 6.68 -16.73 8.68
N LEU A 75 5.76 -15.75 8.56
CA LEU A 75 5.79 -14.76 7.49
C LEU A 75 7.01 -13.86 7.55
N ARG A 76 7.54 -13.56 8.75
CA ARG A 76 8.76 -12.76 8.88
C ARG A 76 9.96 -13.46 8.26
N ALA A 77 10.11 -14.76 8.51
CA ALA A 77 11.16 -15.56 7.88
C ALA A 77 10.99 -15.63 6.35
N GLU A 78 9.76 -15.68 5.86
CA GLU A 78 9.45 -15.64 4.43
C GLU A 78 9.84 -14.30 3.79
N TYR A 79 9.40 -13.18 4.37
CA TYR A 79 9.73 -11.84 3.87
C TYR A 79 11.22 -11.53 3.97
N ALA A 80 11.90 -11.98 5.03
CA ALA A 80 13.36 -11.90 5.14
C ALA A 80 14.08 -12.62 3.98
N ARG A 81 13.63 -13.81 3.58
CA ARG A 81 14.17 -14.52 2.41
C ARG A 81 13.88 -13.79 1.10
N ILE A 82 12.74 -13.10 0.99
CA ILE A 82 12.42 -12.31 -0.20
C ILE A 82 13.31 -11.08 -0.29
N GLU A 83 13.48 -10.35 0.81
CA GLU A 83 14.40 -9.21 0.86
C GLU A 83 15.82 -9.63 0.53
N ALA A 84 16.34 -10.69 1.17
CA ALA A 84 17.69 -11.17 0.93
C ALA A 84 17.93 -11.52 -0.56
N ARG A 85 16.94 -12.14 -1.22
CA ARG A 85 17.01 -12.42 -2.67
C ARG A 85 16.99 -11.16 -3.52
N ARG A 86 16.20 -10.14 -3.14
CA ARG A 86 16.15 -8.85 -3.83
C ARG A 86 17.48 -8.12 -3.72
N VAL A 87 18.02 -8.01 -2.51
CA VAL A 87 19.32 -7.38 -2.25
C VAL A 87 20.43 -8.10 -3.02
N ALA A 88 20.47 -9.44 -2.98
CA ALA A 88 21.44 -10.23 -3.73
C ALA A 88 21.34 -10.05 -5.26
N ALA A 89 20.16 -9.67 -5.76
CA ALA A 89 19.92 -9.34 -7.17
C ALA A 89 20.17 -7.86 -7.52
N GLY A 90 20.69 -7.05 -6.59
CA GLY A 90 20.94 -5.62 -6.79
C GLY A 90 19.69 -4.74 -6.74
N LEU A 91 18.59 -5.26 -6.17
CA LEU A 91 17.33 -4.52 -5.96
C LEU A 91 17.30 -3.89 -4.56
N LEU A 92 16.26 -3.11 -4.27
CA LEU A 92 16.11 -2.33 -3.01
C LEU A 92 17.28 -1.37 -2.75
N ARG A 93 17.86 -0.80 -3.81
CA ARG A 93 18.90 0.23 -3.73
C ARG A 93 18.40 1.43 -2.92
N THR A 94 19.29 2.00 -2.12
CA THR A 94 19.00 3.15 -1.25
C THR A 94 19.75 4.42 -1.65
N ASP A 95 20.46 4.37 -2.78
CA ASP A 95 21.34 5.42 -3.29
C ASP A 95 20.61 6.58 -3.99
N GLY A 96 19.30 6.46 -4.21
CA GLY A 96 18.49 7.50 -4.85
C GLY A 96 18.63 7.57 -6.38
N GLY A 97 19.19 6.53 -7.00
CA GLY A 97 19.59 6.56 -8.41
C GLY A 97 21.00 7.10 -8.58
N GLY A 98 21.60 6.85 -9.75
CA GLY A 98 22.99 7.22 -10.02
C GLY A 98 23.28 7.41 -11.51
N PRO A 99 24.56 7.56 -11.88
CA PRO A 99 24.96 7.72 -13.28
C PRO A 99 24.51 6.58 -14.21
N ASP A 100 24.21 5.41 -13.64
CA ASP A 100 23.69 4.22 -14.35
C ASP A 100 22.17 4.26 -14.61
N THR A 101 21.48 5.27 -14.08
CA THR A 101 20.04 5.49 -14.23
C THR A 101 19.72 6.89 -14.77
N PRO A 102 20.28 7.30 -15.92
CA PRO A 102 19.99 8.62 -16.48
C PRO A 102 18.53 8.70 -16.94
N PHE A 103 17.93 9.87 -16.78
CA PHE A 103 16.62 10.17 -17.34
C PHE A 103 16.60 11.57 -17.96
N THR A 104 15.72 11.79 -18.92
CA THR A 104 15.55 13.07 -19.62
C THR A 104 14.21 13.71 -19.23
N ALA A 105 14.01 14.98 -19.61
CA ALA A 105 12.73 15.65 -19.37
C ALA A 105 11.56 14.95 -20.04
N ALA A 106 11.79 14.32 -21.20
CA ALA A 106 10.78 13.50 -21.86
C ALA A 106 10.42 12.27 -21.02
N ILE A 107 11.41 11.57 -20.46
CA ILE A 107 11.19 10.41 -19.59
C ILE A 107 10.44 10.81 -18.31
N LEU A 108 10.89 11.89 -17.65
CA LEU A 108 10.24 12.42 -16.46
C LEU A 108 8.77 12.82 -16.74
N THR A 109 8.51 13.42 -17.90
CA THR A 109 7.15 13.76 -18.34
C THR A 109 6.29 12.52 -18.54
N GLU A 110 6.76 11.54 -19.31
CA GLU A 110 6.00 10.30 -19.57
C GLU A 110 5.73 9.52 -18.28
N ASN A 111 6.72 9.45 -17.39
CA ASN A 111 6.56 8.77 -16.11
C ASN A 111 5.56 9.52 -15.23
N PHE A 112 5.62 10.85 -15.15
CA PHE A 112 4.61 11.63 -14.44
C PHE A 112 3.20 11.35 -14.96
N ILE A 113 3.00 11.37 -16.27
CA ILE A 113 1.69 11.11 -16.87
C ILE A 113 1.20 9.71 -16.49
N LYS A 114 2.03 8.68 -16.63
CA LYS A 114 1.67 7.30 -16.28
C LYS A 114 1.41 7.10 -14.79
N ILE A 115 2.15 7.76 -13.92
CA ILE A 115 2.09 7.55 -12.47
C ILE A 115 0.96 8.38 -11.85
N ALA A 116 0.79 9.63 -12.29
CA ALA A 116 -0.13 10.59 -11.68
C ALA A 116 -1.52 10.63 -12.35
N LEU A 117 -1.62 10.28 -13.64
CA LEU A 117 -2.85 10.47 -14.43
C LEU A 117 -3.44 9.17 -14.99
N PHE A 118 -3.01 8.03 -14.46
CA PHE A 118 -3.63 6.73 -14.74
C PHE A 118 -3.95 6.02 -13.44
N ASP A 119 -5.04 5.29 -13.44
CA ASP A 119 -5.42 4.36 -12.38
C ASP A 119 -4.96 2.95 -12.76
N GLU A 120 -4.35 2.24 -11.80
CA GLU A 120 -3.98 0.83 -11.98
C GLU A 120 -5.21 -0.08 -11.99
N TYR A 121 -6.27 0.28 -11.23
CA TYR A 121 -7.45 -0.55 -11.03
C TYR A 121 -8.76 0.18 -11.31
N VAL A 122 -9.75 -0.57 -11.83
CA VAL A 122 -11.13 -0.11 -12.00
C VAL A 122 -12.11 -0.96 -11.18
N PHE A 123 -13.15 -0.31 -10.65
CA PHE A 123 -14.25 -0.94 -9.94
C PHE A 123 -15.37 -1.29 -10.91
N THR A 124 -15.65 -2.58 -11.05
CA THR A 124 -16.80 -3.08 -11.83
C THR A 124 -17.71 -3.85 -10.89
N GLY A 125 -18.71 -3.17 -10.34
CA GLY A 125 -19.56 -3.71 -9.27
C GLY A 125 -18.74 -3.97 -8.00
N ASN A 126 -18.76 -5.20 -7.49
CA ASN A 126 -18.00 -5.60 -6.30
C ASN A 126 -16.61 -6.19 -6.62
N ARG A 127 -16.09 -5.95 -7.83
CA ARG A 127 -14.82 -6.52 -8.32
C ARG A 127 -13.85 -5.40 -8.68
N VAL A 128 -12.58 -5.65 -8.37
CA VAL A 128 -11.45 -4.77 -8.70
C VAL A 128 -10.65 -5.42 -9.83
N ILE A 129 -10.42 -4.70 -10.93
CA ILE A 129 -9.72 -5.21 -12.11
C ILE A 129 -8.50 -4.33 -12.38
N ALA A 130 -7.31 -4.93 -12.45
CA ALA A 130 -6.09 -4.24 -12.86
C ALA A 130 -6.18 -3.90 -14.35
N ARG A 131 -6.29 -2.61 -14.68
CA ARG A 131 -6.29 -2.09 -16.04
C ARG A 131 -5.87 -0.61 -16.02
N PRO A 132 -4.75 -0.24 -16.69
CA PRO A 132 -4.38 1.15 -16.89
C PRO A 132 -5.54 1.93 -17.48
N THR A 133 -6.07 2.86 -16.69
CA THR A 133 -7.25 3.64 -17.06
C THR A 133 -6.94 5.12 -16.89
N PRO A 134 -7.11 5.96 -17.92
CA PRO A 134 -6.87 7.40 -17.78
C PRO A 134 -7.69 7.97 -16.63
N SER A 135 -7.04 8.84 -15.85
CA SER A 135 -7.59 9.51 -14.68
C SER A 135 -7.30 11.00 -14.73
N THR A 136 -7.64 11.68 -13.64
CA THR A 136 -7.41 13.10 -13.40
C THR A 136 -6.31 13.29 -12.39
N LEU A 137 -5.66 14.46 -12.40
CA LEU A 137 -4.68 14.82 -11.38
C LEU A 137 -5.36 14.91 -10.01
N ARG A 138 -4.88 14.14 -9.04
CA ARG A 138 -5.37 14.17 -7.66
C ARG A 138 -4.24 14.44 -6.69
N ARG A 139 -4.48 15.32 -5.73
CA ARG A 139 -3.53 15.62 -4.64
C ARG A 139 -4.26 16.27 -3.47
N TRP A 140 -3.53 16.44 -2.37
CA TRP A 140 -4.00 17.21 -1.22
C TRP A 140 -3.98 18.72 -1.52
N GLN A 141 -4.96 19.44 -0.98
CA GLN A 141 -4.95 20.90 -0.91
C GLN A 141 -4.83 21.41 0.53
N THR A 142 -5.21 20.58 1.51
CA THR A 142 -5.05 20.87 2.93
C THR A 142 -3.81 20.18 3.46
N PRO A 143 -3.18 20.67 4.54
CA PRO A 143 -2.01 20.03 5.12
C PRO A 143 -2.21 18.54 5.38
N VAL A 144 -1.21 17.74 5.05
CA VAL A 144 -1.15 16.31 5.36
C VAL A 144 -0.62 16.12 6.78
N ARG A 145 -1.47 15.56 7.64
CA ARG A 145 -1.19 15.26 9.04
C ARG A 145 -1.24 13.75 9.21
N MET A 146 -0.06 13.15 9.24
CA MET A 146 0.12 11.72 9.34
C MET A 146 0.04 11.26 10.79
N ASN A 147 -0.67 10.17 11.04
CA ASN A 147 -0.60 9.44 12.31
C ASN A 147 -0.02 8.05 12.06
N LEU A 148 1.11 7.74 12.70
CA LEU A 148 1.72 6.41 12.66
C LEU A 148 1.28 5.59 13.88
N ALA A 149 0.54 4.52 13.64
CA ALA A 149 0.06 3.59 14.65
C ALA A 149 0.57 2.17 14.40
N PHE A 150 0.78 1.44 15.50
CA PHE A 150 1.35 0.11 15.49
C PHE A 150 0.37 -0.89 16.10
N GLY A 151 0.37 -2.10 15.57
CA GLY A 151 -0.21 -3.25 16.26
C GLY A 151 0.50 -3.53 17.58
N ALA A 152 -0.23 -4.11 18.54
CA ALA A 152 0.30 -4.49 19.85
C ALA A 152 1.45 -5.51 19.75
N SER A 153 1.51 -6.26 18.66
CA SER A 153 2.56 -7.25 18.40
C SER A 153 3.89 -6.68 17.90
N VAL A 154 3.95 -5.38 17.56
CA VAL A 154 5.15 -4.73 17.03
C VAL A 154 6.11 -4.36 18.17
N PRO A 155 7.39 -4.79 18.16
CA PRO A 155 8.36 -4.44 19.20
C PRO A 155 8.59 -2.92 19.33
N THR A 156 8.76 -2.42 20.56
CA THR A 156 8.97 -0.98 20.82
C THR A 156 10.20 -0.39 20.11
N GLU A 157 11.24 -1.18 19.91
CA GLU A 157 12.43 -0.79 19.14
C GLU A 157 12.09 -0.52 17.67
N ASP A 158 11.36 -1.45 17.04
CA ASP A 158 10.84 -1.27 15.68
C ASP A 158 9.94 -0.04 15.58
N GLN A 159 9.05 0.17 16.56
CA GLN A 159 8.19 1.36 16.57
C GLN A 159 8.99 2.65 16.62
N SER A 160 10.04 2.69 17.45
CA SER A 160 10.88 3.88 17.62
C SER A 160 11.69 4.19 16.35
N ALA A 161 12.26 3.15 15.73
CA ALA A 161 12.97 3.28 14.46
C ALA A 161 12.03 3.76 13.34
N ASP A 162 10.86 3.14 13.21
CA ASP A 162 9.87 3.50 12.20
C ASP A 162 9.35 4.94 12.37
N ARG A 163 9.09 5.38 13.60
CA ARG A 163 8.71 6.79 13.88
C ARG A 163 9.79 7.76 13.41
N ALA A 164 11.06 7.48 13.71
CA ALA A 164 12.16 8.35 13.28
C ALA A 164 12.28 8.41 11.75
N GLN A 165 12.18 7.26 11.07
CA GLN A 165 12.23 7.19 9.60
C GLN A 165 11.05 7.93 8.96
N VAL A 166 9.82 7.68 9.43
CA VAL A 166 8.61 8.31 8.90
C VAL A 166 8.60 9.82 9.18
N ALA A 167 9.06 10.26 10.35
CA ALA A 167 9.18 11.69 10.65
C ALA A 167 10.16 12.40 9.72
N ALA A 168 11.36 11.83 9.54
CA ALA A 168 12.37 12.38 8.63
C ALA A 168 11.86 12.40 7.19
N TYR A 169 11.14 11.35 6.77
CA TYR A 169 10.59 11.28 5.43
C TYR A 169 9.43 12.25 5.20
N ALA A 170 8.52 12.41 6.17
CA ALA A 170 7.46 13.41 6.12
C ALA A 170 8.03 14.83 5.99
N ALA A 171 9.10 15.16 6.72
CA ALA A 171 9.81 16.43 6.58
C ALA A 171 10.39 16.60 5.16
N ARG A 172 11.09 15.58 4.64
CA ARG A 172 11.61 15.59 3.26
C ARG A 172 10.49 15.78 2.22
N LEU A 173 9.35 15.10 2.37
CA LEU A 173 8.20 15.29 1.50
C LEU A 173 7.67 16.72 1.56
N SER A 174 7.61 17.32 2.75
CA SER A 174 7.20 18.71 2.94
C SER A 174 8.15 19.68 2.23
N ASP A 175 9.46 19.48 2.38
CA ASP A 175 10.48 20.34 1.78
C ASP A 175 10.48 20.23 0.25
N LEU A 176 10.43 19.01 -0.28
CA LEU A 176 10.41 18.77 -1.73
C LEU A 176 9.17 19.35 -2.40
N THR A 177 8.01 19.21 -1.78
CA THR A 177 6.74 19.59 -2.42
C THR A 177 6.33 21.04 -2.15
N GLY A 178 6.89 21.67 -1.13
CA GLY A 178 6.38 22.92 -0.56
C GLY A 178 4.99 22.79 0.06
N HIS A 179 4.43 21.58 0.12
CA HIS A 179 3.14 21.28 0.73
C HIS A 179 3.36 20.87 2.18
N SER A 180 2.53 21.36 3.10
CA SER A 180 2.68 21.02 4.52
C SER A 180 2.42 19.53 4.76
N VAL A 181 3.48 18.78 5.08
CA VAL A 181 3.41 17.37 5.47
C VAL A 181 4.06 17.20 6.83
N SER A 182 3.37 16.52 7.75
CA SER A 182 3.87 16.35 9.12
C SER A 182 3.45 15.01 9.72
N LEU A 183 4.34 14.41 10.52
CA LEU A 183 3.99 13.32 11.43
C LEU A 183 3.50 13.94 12.74
N LEU A 184 2.30 13.58 13.18
CA LEU A 184 1.74 14.03 14.44
C LEU A 184 2.44 13.35 15.63
N PRO A 185 2.61 14.07 16.76
CA PRO A 185 3.02 13.46 18.01
C PRO A 185 2.07 12.34 18.44
N GLU A 186 2.58 11.40 19.23
CA GLU A 186 1.76 10.34 19.80
C GLU A 186 0.58 10.90 20.61
N GLY A 187 -0.58 10.24 20.50
CA GLY A 187 -1.80 10.67 21.19
C GLY A 187 -2.57 11.83 20.54
N ARG A 188 -2.17 12.28 19.33
CA ARG A 188 -2.85 13.35 18.55
C ARG A 188 -3.59 12.83 17.31
N ALA A 189 -3.88 11.54 17.25
CA ALA A 189 -4.43 10.85 16.08
C ALA A 189 -5.78 11.43 15.60
N GLU A 190 -6.53 12.10 16.47
CA GLU A 190 -7.84 12.69 16.20
C GLU A 190 -7.82 13.83 15.16
N THR A 191 -6.66 14.45 14.94
CA THR A 191 -6.50 15.52 13.94
C THR A 191 -5.88 15.03 12.63
N ALA A 192 -5.50 13.74 12.58
CA ALA A 192 -4.89 13.14 11.40
C ALA A 192 -5.87 13.06 10.24
N ASN A 193 -5.35 13.21 9.02
CA ASN A 193 -6.07 12.89 7.80
C ASN A 193 -5.35 11.81 6.97
N PHE A 194 -4.15 11.39 7.37
CA PHE A 194 -3.46 10.26 6.77
C PHE A 194 -3.03 9.28 7.89
N HIS A 195 -3.63 8.10 7.92
CA HIS A 195 -3.30 7.06 8.90
C HIS A 195 -2.30 6.06 8.32
N VAL A 196 -1.13 5.92 8.94
CA VAL A 196 -0.13 4.91 8.59
C VAL A 196 -0.16 3.83 9.66
N LEU A 197 -0.50 2.60 9.27
CA LEU A 197 -0.76 1.47 10.17
C LEU A 197 0.27 0.37 9.91
N THR A 198 1.08 0.05 10.92
CA THR A 198 2.02 -1.07 10.86
C THR A 198 1.47 -2.22 11.69
N LEU A 199 0.99 -3.25 11.01
CA LEU A 199 0.15 -4.31 11.59
C LEU A 199 0.72 -5.69 11.24
N SER A 200 0.69 -6.62 12.19
CA SER A 200 0.87 -8.04 11.86
C SER A 200 -0.28 -8.54 11.01
N GLU A 201 -0.12 -9.71 10.39
CA GLU A 201 -1.16 -10.36 9.61
C GLU A 201 -2.44 -10.59 10.43
N THR A 202 -2.31 -11.01 11.69
CA THR A 202 -3.46 -11.23 12.58
C THR A 202 -4.18 -9.92 12.90
N GLU A 203 -3.43 -8.85 13.20
CA GLU A 203 -4.01 -7.54 13.50
C GLU A 203 -4.66 -6.91 12.27
N ARG A 204 -4.04 -7.05 11.10
CA ARG A 204 -4.58 -6.60 9.81
C ARG A 204 -5.90 -7.31 9.48
N LEU A 205 -6.01 -8.62 9.73
CA LEU A 205 -7.26 -9.35 9.54
C LEU A 205 -8.39 -8.80 10.43
N ALA A 206 -8.05 -8.31 11.62
CA ALA A 206 -9.00 -7.80 12.62
C ALA A 206 -9.22 -6.28 12.56
N ILE A 207 -8.54 -5.53 11.68
CA ILE A 207 -8.50 -4.06 11.72
C ILE A 207 -9.82 -3.36 11.34
N GLY A 208 -10.81 -4.09 10.80
CA GLY A 208 -12.03 -3.52 10.24
C GLY A 208 -12.80 -2.54 11.14
N PRO A 209 -13.06 -2.83 12.42
CA PRO A 209 -13.71 -1.87 13.32
C PRO A 209 -12.89 -0.60 13.54
N GLU A 210 -11.57 -0.74 13.67
CA GLU A 210 -10.66 0.39 13.89
C GLU A 210 -10.55 1.27 12.64
N LEU A 211 -10.51 0.69 11.43
CA LEU A 211 -10.57 1.47 10.18
C LEU A 211 -11.82 2.34 10.10
N ARG A 212 -12.99 1.82 10.51
CA ARG A 212 -14.25 2.60 10.52
C ARG A 212 -14.25 3.72 11.56
N ARG A 213 -13.49 3.54 12.64
CA ARG A 213 -13.29 4.56 13.68
C ARG A 213 -12.35 5.67 13.19
N LEU A 214 -11.24 5.30 12.57
CA LEU A 214 -10.24 6.24 12.04
C LEU A 214 -10.77 6.99 10.81
N LEU A 215 -11.50 6.30 9.94
CA LEU A 215 -12.06 6.83 8.69
C LEU A 215 -13.58 6.65 8.67
N PRO A 216 -14.35 7.54 9.33
CA PRO A 216 -15.80 7.49 9.27
C PRO A 216 -16.32 7.51 7.83
N GLY A 217 -17.16 6.54 7.49
CA GLY A 217 -17.71 6.39 6.14
C GLY A 217 -16.79 5.67 5.14
N ILE A 218 -15.67 5.07 5.56
CA ILE A 218 -14.88 4.20 4.69
C ILE A 218 -15.77 3.09 4.07
N PRO A 219 -15.72 2.87 2.74
CA PRO A 219 -16.51 1.81 2.11
C PRO A 219 -16.12 0.41 2.56
N ASP A 220 -17.10 -0.51 2.65
CA ASP A 220 -16.85 -1.90 3.02
C ASP A 220 -15.93 -2.61 2.03
N THR A 221 -15.91 -2.21 0.75
CA THR A 221 -14.96 -2.69 -0.24
C THR A 221 -13.52 -2.34 0.13
N SER A 222 -13.26 -1.13 0.61
CA SER A 222 -11.94 -0.69 1.08
C SER A 222 -11.51 -1.41 2.35
N VAL A 223 -12.43 -1.59 3.30
CA VAL A 223 -12.18 -2.42 4.50
C VAL A 223 -11.82 -3.84 4.08
N GLY A 224 -12.61 -4.43 3.18
CA GLY A 224 -12.40 -5.78 2.65
C GLY A 224 -11.07 -5.95 1.91
N LEU A 225 -10.56 -4.91 1.24
CA LEU A 225 -9.25 -4.94 0.59
C LEU A 225 -8.12 -4.93 1.60
N ILE A 226 -8.23 -4.13 2.67
CA ILE A 226 -7.23 -4.11 3.74
C ILE A 226 -7.27 -5.40 4.55
N THR A 227 -8.45 -5.92 4.91
CA THR A 227 -8.58 -7.19 5.68
C THR A 227 -8.35 -8.41 4.80
N GLY A 228 -8.54 -8.31 3.49
CA GLY A 228 -8.31 -9.38 2.51
C GLY A 228 -6.95 -9.30 1.80
N MET A 229 -6.06 -8.39 2.22
CA MET A 229 -4.78 -8.12 1.58
C MET A 229 -3.95 -9.42 1.40
N PRO A 230 -3.68 -9.83 0.14
CA PRO A 230 -2.93 -11.06 -0.15
C PRO A 230 -1.51 -11.04 0.42
N ARG A 231 -0.92 -12.21 0.67
CA ARG A 231 0.44 -12.32 1.24
C ARG A 231 1.54 -11.79 0.32
N ASP A 232 1.34 -11.83 -1.00
CA ASP A 232 2.23 -11.26 -1.99
C ASP A 232 2.12 -9.73 -2.08
N THR A 233 1.14 -9.13 -1.37
CA THR A 233 0.94 -7.69 -1.22
C THR A 233 1.63 -7.19 0.03
N PHE A 234 2.72 -6.46 -0.15
CA PHE A 234 3.61 -6.12 0.97
C PHE A 234 3.10 -4.91 1.75
N CYS A 235 2.54 -3.94 1.05
CA CYS A 235 1.92 -2.76 1.60
C CYS A 235 0.82 -2.27 0.66
N MET A 236 -0.03 -1.37 1.18
CA MET A 236 -1.16 -0.80 0.45
C MET A 236 -1.50 0.56 1.02
N VAL A 237 -1.71 1.55 0.14
CA VAL A 237 -2.33 2.83 0.46
C VAL A 237 -3.65 2.99 -0.27
N LEU A 238 -4.64 3.53 0.45
CA LEU A 238 -5.91 3.99 -0.09
C LEU A 238 -6.04 5.47 0.21
N ALA A 239 -6.30 6.28 -0.81
CA ALA A 239 -6.63 7.70 -0.69
C ALA A 239 -8.10 7.92 -1.04
N PHE A 240 -8.73 8.90 -0.39
CA PHE A 240 -10.15 9.18 -0.51
C PHE A 240 -10.36 10.66 -0.77
N SER A 241 -11.33 10.96 -1.63
CA SER A 241 -11.78 12.32 -1.91
C SER A 241 -13.23 12.45 -1.48
N ARG A 242 -13.50 13.21 -0.41
CA ARG A 242 -14.88 13.53 0.02
C ARG A 242 -15.32 14.85 -0.62
N GLY A 243 -16.43 14.83 -1.35
CA GLY A 243 -16.98 16.00 -2.03
C GLY A 243 -16.44 16.19 -3.44
N SER A 244 -15.29 16.86 -3.59
CA SER A 244 -14.61 16.97 -4.89
C SER A 244 -13.90 15.65 -5.20
N ALA A 245 -14.09 15.07 -6.39
CA ALA A 245 -13.49 13.78 -6.75
C ALA A 245 -11.95 13.81 -6.82
N ASP A 246 -11.36 15.00 -7.02
CA ASP A 246 -9.95 15.16 -7.35
C ASP A 246 -9.08 15.70 -6.20
N VAL A 247 -9.69 16.04 -5.07
CA VAL A 247 -8.97 16.56 -3.90
C VAL A 247 -9.01 15.54 -2.78
N TYR A 248 -7.85 15.03 -2.39
CA TYR A 248 -7.76 14.10 -1.27
C TYR A 248 -8.13 14.78 0.05
N THR A 249 -8.92 14.05 0.83
CA THR A 249 -9.34 14.46 2.17
C THR A 249 -8.87 13.49 3.23
N ASP A 250 -8.66 12.23 2.88
CA ASP A 250 -8.26 11.18 3.81
C ASP A 250 -7.39 10.14 3.11
N ALA A 251 -6.49 9.49 3.86
CA ALA A 251 -5.77 8.30 3.38
C ALA A 251 -5.48 7.31 4.51
N VAL A 252 -5.30 6.05 4.14
CA VAL A 252 -4.77 5.00 5.02
C VAL A 252 -3.71 4.19 4.29
N ALA A 253 -2.52 4.08 4.87
CA ALA A 253 -1.46 3.17 4.44
C ALA A 253 -1.34 2.03 5.45
N VAL A 254 -1.20 0.80 4.95
CA VAL A 254 -1.02 -0.41 5.75
C VAL A 254 0.29 -1.07 5.36
N ILE A 255 1.17 -1.23 6.35
CA ILE A 255 2.47 -1.87 6.23
C ILE A 255 2.46 -3.13 7.09
N ARG A 256 2.95 -4.25 6.56
CA ARG A 256 3.07 -5.49 7.33
C ARG A 256 4.19 -5.38 8.35
N ALA A 257 3.89 -5.66 9.61
CA ALA A 257 4.87 -5.68 10.70
C ALA A 257 5.91 -6.80 10.53
N GLU A 258 5.60 -7.85 9.76
CA GLU A 258 6.52 -8.94 9.48
C GLU A 258 7.64 -8.59 8.51
N HIS A 259 7.61 -7.40 7.90
CA HIS A 259 8.66 -7.00 6.98
C HIS A 259 10.02 -6.86 7.68
N PRO A 260 11.10 -7.31 7.03
CA PRO A 260 12.45 -6.89 7.38
C PRO A 260 12.67 -5.39 7.05
N ASP A 261 13.76 -4.82 7.57
CA ASP A 261 13.95 -3.37 7.65
C ASP A 261 13.94 -2.66 6.30
N LEU A 262 14.64 -3.17 5.27
CA LEU A 262 14.72 -2.46 3.98
C LEU A 262 13.36 -2.47 3.26
N THR A 263 12.64 -3.57 3.33
CA THR A 263 11.31 -3.73 2.73
C THR A 263 10.28 -2.87 3.47
N ARG A 264 10.40 -2.78 4.80
CA ARG A 264 9.58 -1.89 5.63
C ARG A 264 9.81 -0.42 5.27
N VAL A 265 11.07 0.01 5.16
CA VAL A 265 11.44 1.35 4.68
C VAL A 265 10.93 1.59 3.26
N ALA A 266 11.10 0.65 2.34
CA ALA A 266 10.60 0.77 0.97
C ALA A 266 9.08 0.96 0.93
N CYS A 267 8.33 0.22 1.74
CA CYS A 267 6.90 0.40 1.89
C CYS A 267 6.54 1.80 2.42
N TYR A 268 7.23 2.32 3.43
CA TYR A 268 6.98 3.71 3.88
C TYR A 268 7.27 4.73 2.77
N HIS A 269 8.38 4.57 2.05
CA HIS A 269 8.72 5.50 0.96
C HIS A 269 7.65 5.53 -0.12
N GLU A 270 7.19 4.35 -0.52
CA GLU A 270 6.24 4.18 -1.59
C GLU A 270 4.83 4.59 -1.18
N GLU A 271 4.26 3.99 -0.14
CA GLU A 271 2.86 4.22 0.24
C GLU A 271 2.59 5.69 0.62
N LEU A 272 3.57 6.37 1.23
CA LEU A 272 3.40 7.78 1.59
C LEU A 272 3.51 8.68 0.35
N ALA A 273 4.41 8.40 -0.60
CA ALA A 273 4.50 9.17 -1.84
C ALA A 273 3.28 8.94 -2.76
N GLN A 274 2.78 7.70 -2.83
CA GLN A 274 1.54 7.41 -3.53
C GLN A 274 0.33 8.07 -2.85
N GLY A 275 0.28 8.03 -1.52
CA GLY A 275 -0.71 8.75 -0.71
C GLY A 275 -0.67 10.26 -0.91
N MET A 276 0.44 10.83 -1.41
CA MET A 276 0.53 12.25 -1.79
C MET A 276 -0.11 12.56 -3.15
N GLY A 277 -0.39 11.57 -4.00
CA GLY A 277 -1.01 11.75 -5.33
C GLY A 277 -0.22 11.19 -6.51
N LEU A 278 0.68 10.22 -6.27
CA LEU A 278 1.37 9.45 -7.30
C LEU A 278 0.86 7.99 -7.32
N PRO A 279 -0.43 7.74 -7.61
CA PRO A 279 -1.11 6.50 -7.24
C PRO A 279 -0.71 5.25 -8.03
N ASN A 280 -0.10 5.39 -9.21
CA ASN A 280 0.10 4.26 -10.13
C ASN A 280 1.57 3.87 -10.29
N ASP A 281 1.81 2.58 -10.47
CA ASP A 281 3.12 2.05 -10.82
C ASP A 281 3.27 1.92 -12.36
N SER A 282 4.51 1.97 -12.85
CA SER A 282 4.82 1.71 -14.24
C SER A 282 6.10 0.89 -14.38
N PRO A 283 6.07 -0.26 -15.09
CA PRO A 283 7.28 -1.04 -15.39
C PRO A 283 8.38 -0.23 -16.10
N GLN A 284 7.99 0.87 -16.76
CA GLN A 284 8.88 1.73 -17.53
C GLN A 284 9.43 2.91 -16.71
N ALA A 285 8.90 3.16 -15.51
CA ALA A 285 9.39 4.23 -14.65
C ALA A 285 10.73 3.81 -14.03
N ARG A 286 11.85 4.14 -14.67
CA ARG A 286 13.20 3.95 -14.11
C ARG A 286 13.98 5.26 -14.23
N PRO A 287 14.71 5.72 -13.20
CA PRO A 287 14.78 5.15 -11.84
C PRO A 287 13.57 5.56 -11.01
N SER A 288 12.82 4.62 -10.43
CA SER A 288 11.65 4.99 -9.63
C SER A 288 11.32 3.91 -8.61
N ILE A 289 10.82 4.32 -7.44
CA ILE A 289 10.15 3.39 -6.52
C ILE A 289 8.81 2.91 -7.09
N PHE A 290 8.16 3.69 -7.96
CA PHE A 290 6.94 3.31 -8.69
C PHE A 290 7.22 2.35 -9.86
N ASN A 291 8.38 1.69 -9.84
CA ASN A 291 8.74 0.64 -10.77
C ASN A 291 8.36 -0.73 -10.19
N ASP A 292 7.64 -1.55 -10.97
CA ASP A 292 7.29 -2.92 -10.58
C ASP A 292 8.50 -3.81 -10.27
N GLY A 293 9.69 -3.47 -10.79
CA GLY A 293 10.94 -4.18 -10.58
C GLY A 293 11.56 -4.01 -9.18
N LYS A 294 11.10 -3.05 -8.37
CA LYS A 294 11.60 -2.78 -7.01
C LYS A 294 13.12 -2.57 -6.95
N GLU A 295 13.68 -1.95 -7.99
CA GLU A 295 15.11 -1.63 -8.04
C GLU A 295 15.52 -0.72 -6.87
N PHE A 296 14.65 0.20 -6.47
CA PHE A 296 14.90 1.17 -5.40
C PHE A 296 14.00 0.92 -4.18
N GLY A 297 14.58 1.04 -2.98
CA GLY A 297 13.88 0.96 -1.70
C GLY A 297 13.68 2.32 -1.03
N ARG A 298 14.09 3.42 -1.68
CA ARG A 298 13.90 4.81 -1.23
C ARG A 298 13.67 5.70 -2.45
N LEU A 299 13.07 6.88 -2.24
CA LEU A 299 12.89 7.87 -3.32
C LEU A 299 14.20 8.10 -4.07
N THR A 300 14.09 8.05 -5.38
CA THR A 300 15.14 8.47 -6.30
C THR A 300 15.01 9.96 -6.61
N THR A 301 16.07 10.56 -7.16
CA THR A 301 16.02 11.95 -7.65
C THR A 301 14.86 12.17 -8.63
N HIS A 302 14.58 11.17 -9.47
CA HIS A 302 13.44 11.18 -10.37
C HIS A 302 12.11 11.23 -9.62
N ASP A 303 11.92 10.40 -8.58
CA ASP A 303 10.69 10.39 -7.78
C ASP A 303 10.46 11.71 -7.04
N GLU A 304 11.52 12.33 -6.55
CA GLU A 304 11.46 13.66 -5.94
C GLU A 304 10.98 14.72 -6.94
N MET A 305 11.47 14.66 -8.18
CA MET A 305 11.01 15.56 -9.24
C MET A 305 9.54 15.31 -9.61
N LEU A 306 9.07 14.05 -9.58
CA LEU A 306 7.65 13.76 -9.78
C LEU A 306 6.77 14.42 -8.71
N LEU A 307 7.19 14.38 -7.44
CA LEU A 307 6.50 15.02 -6.33
C LEU A 307 6.52 16.55 -6.45
N GLN A 308 7.66 17.13 -6.84
CA GLN A 308 7.77 18.58 -7.12
C GLN A 308 6.82 19.02 -8.24
N ILE A 309 6.78 18.27 -9.34
CA ILE A 309 5.84 18.53 -10.44
C ILE A 309 4.40 18.42 -9.92
N LEU A 310 4.08 17.34 -9.20
CA LEU A 310 2.73 17.08 -8.69
C LEU A 310 2.20 18.25 -7.86
N TYR A 311 3.04 18.90 -7.05
CA TYR A 311 2.66 20.00 -6.17
C TYR A 311 2.93 21.41 -6.73
N SER A 312 3.40 21.52 -7.97
CA SER A 312 3.51 22.81 -8.66
C SER A 312 2.18 23.56 -8.66
N ALA A 313 2.22 24.87 -8.39
CA ALA A 313 1.04 25.75 -8.45
C ALA A 313 0.44 25.84 -9.86
N ARG A 314 1.21 25.45 -10.89
CA ARG A 314 0.78 25.42 -12.29
C ARG A 314 -0.14 24.23 -12.61
N LEU A 315 -0.16 23.21 -11.76
CA LEU A 315 -1.07 22.08 -11.86
C LEU A 315 -2.22 22.25 -10.87
N THR A 316 -3.44 21.93 -11.29
CA THR A 316 -4.63 21.95 -10.44
C THR A 316 -5.28 20.58 -10.41
N PRO A 317 -5.83 20.14 -9.26
CA PRO A 317 -6.66 18.94 -9.20
C PRO A 317 -7.76 18.94 -10.28
N GLY A 318 -8.00 17.78 -10.88
CA GLY A 318 -8.99 17.60 -11.94
C GLY A 318 -8.45 17.74 -13.38
N MET A 319 -7.23 18.25 -13.57
CA MET A 319 -6.60 18.28 -14.90
C MET A 319 -6.46 16.87 -15.48
N ARG A 320 -6.86 16.68 -16.74
CA ARG A 320 -6.62 15.44 -17.50
C ARG A 320 -5.29 15.52 -18.24
N GLU A 321 -4.84 14.39 -18.76
CA GLU A 321 -3.57 14.31 -19.51
C GLU A 321 -3.38 15.42 -20.57
N PRO A 322 -4.34 15.74 -21.47
CA PRO A 322 -4.12 16.77 -22.48
C PRO A 322 -3.85 18.17 -21.90
N GLU A 323 -4.36 18.46 -20.71
CA GLU A 323 -4.22 19.74 -20.01
C GLU A 323 -2.90 19.78 -19.22
N ALA A 324 -2.61 18.70 -18.50
CA ALA A 324 -1.43 18.60 -17.64
C ALA A 324 -0.13 18.41 -18.43
N ARG A 325 -0.13 17.60 -19.49
CA ARG A 325 1.06 17.20 -20.26
C ARG A 325 1.95 18.38 -20.73
N PRO A 326 1.42 19.45 -21.35
CA PRO A 326 2.29 20.58 -21.75
C PRO A 326 2.93 21.28 -20.54
N ILE A 327 2.21 21.39 -19.42
CA ILE A 327 2.70 22.03 -18.18
C ILE A 327 3.78 21.17 -17.54
N VAL A 328 3.51 19.86 -17.38
CA VAL A 328 4.46 18.86 -16.88
C VAL A 328 5.72 18.84 -17.72
N GLY A 329 5.59 18.87 -19.05
CA GLY A 329 6.74 18.89 -19.95
C GLY A 329 7.63 20.12 -19.77
N GLN A 330 7.05 21.27 -19.45
CA GLN A 330 7.81 22.47 -19.13
C GLN A 330 8.51 22.35 -17.78
N LEU A 331 7.77 21.95 -16.72
CA LEU A 331 8.34 21.74 -15.39
C LEU A 331 9.48 20.72 -15.41
N ALA A 332 9.35 19.63 -16.15
CA ALA A 332 10.38 18.62 -16.29
C ALA A 332 11.66 19.15 -16.96
N ARG A 333 11.54 20.07 -17.93
CA ARG A 333 12.70 20.74 -18.53
C ARG A 333 13.34 21.73 -17.57
N GLU A 334 12.54 22.44 -16.78
CA GLU A 334 13.03 23.36 -15.74
C GLU A 334 13.84 22.58 -14.69
N LEU A 335 13.31 21.47 -14.16
CA LEU A 335 13.99 20.67 -13.13
C LEU A 335 15.26 19.95 -13.61
N ILE A 336 15.29 19.47 -14.85
CA ILE A 336 16.48 18.77 -15.39
C ILE A 336 17.50 19.76 -15.96
N GLY A 337 17.02 20.88 -16.51
CA GLY A 337 17.85 21.92 -17.09
C GLY A 337 18.39 22.93 -16.08
N GLY A 338 17.88 22.95 -14.85
CA GLY A 338 18.25 23.97 -13.86
C GLY A 338 17.99 23.58 -12.40
N GLU A 339 19.08 23.43 -11.65
CA GLU A 339 19.31 24.42 -10.60
C GLU A 339 19.20 25.81 -11.26
N SER A 340 18.24 26.63 -10.83
CA SER A 340 18.21 28.06 -11.12
C SER A 340 18.43 28.82 -9.82
#